data_AF-A0A1I1EII1-F1
#
_entry.id   AF-A0A1I1EII1-F1
#
_cell.length_a   1.000
_cell.length_b   1.000
_cell.length_c   1.000
_cell.angle_alpha   90.00
_cell.angle_beta   90.00
_cell.angle_gamma   90.00
#
_symmetry.space_group_name_H-M   'P 1'
#
loop_
_entity.id
_entity.type
_entity.pdbx_description
1 polymer ?
#
loop_
_entity_poly.entity_id
_entity_poly.type
_entity_poly.pdbx_seq_one_letter_code
_entity_poly.pdbx_strand_id
1 'polypeptide(L)' 'MIELIYALHYQNVFDNGNNDIREVAQYFESTFDIDLGNFYQTYLELRNRKMNRTKFLDALREELMRRMDEQDEK' A
#
# COMPACT_ATOMS: atom_id res chain seq x y z
N MET A 1 -2.92 3.75 2.37
CA MET A 1 -1.45 3.90 2.37
C MET A 1 -0.73 2.74 3.06
N ILE A 2 -1.01 2.44 4.33
CA ILE A 2 -0.31 1.36 5.06
C ILE A 2 -0.37 0.00 4.35
N GLU A 3 -1.53 -0.38 3.81
CA GLU A 3 -1.69 -1.60 3.01
C GLU A 3 -0.70 -1.66 1.82
N LEU A 4 -0.49 -0.54 1.12
CA LEU A 4 0.42 -0.42 -0.01
C LEU A 4 1.89 -0.52 0.42
N ILE A 5 2.26 0.16 1.50
CA ILE A 5 3.63 0.12 2.05
C ILE A 5 4.02 -1.33 2.41
N TYR A 6 3.15 -2.04 3.14
CA TYR A 6 3.40 -3.44 3.49
C TYR A 6 3.36 -4.36 2.26
N ALA A 7 2.47 -4.12 1.29
CA ALA A 7 2.43 -4.91 0.06
C ALA A 7 3.74 -4.78 -0.72
N LEU A 8 4.26 -3.56 -0.91
CA LEU A 8 5.51 -3.31 -1.63
C LEU A 8 6.72 -3.91 -0.89
N HIS A 9 6.76 -3.79 0.44
CA HIS A 9 7.80 -4.41 1.26
C HIS A 9 7.77 -5.95 1.15
N TYR A 10 6.61 -6.58 1.30
CA TYR A 10 6.50 -8.05 1.18
C TYR A 10 6.69 -8.57 -0.25
N GLN A 11 6.48 -7.73 -1.26
CA GLN A 11 6.84 -8.03 -2.65
C GLN A 11 8.30 -7.72 -2.97
N ASN A 12 9.11 -7.31 -1.99
CA ASN A 12 10.53 -7.00 -2.14
C ASN A 12 10.83 -5.98 -3.25
N VAL A 13 9.92 -5.02 -3.45
CA VAL A 13 10.01 -4.04 -4.55
C VAL A 13 11.20 -3.09 -4.36
N PHE A 14 11.56 -2.81 -3.12
CA PHE A 14 12.68 -1.93 -2.77
C PHE A 14 13.90 -2.75 -2.39
N ASP A 15 15.07 -2.32 -2.86
CA ASP A 15 16.39 -2.90 -2.55
C ASP A 15 16.43 -4.45 -2.62
N ASN A 16 15.69 -5.04 -3.56
CA ASN A 16 15.52 -6.48 -3.72
C ASN A 16 15.17 -7.23 -2.41
N GLY A 17 14.44 -6.58 -1.50
CA GLY A 17 14.00 -7.17 -0.22
C GLY A 17 15.00 -7.06 0.93
N ASN A 18 16.09 -6.31 0.79
CA ASN A 18 17.05 -6.04 1.87
C ASN A 18 16.66 -4.83 2.75
N ASN A 19 15.50 -4.23 2.50
CA ASN A 19 15.02 -3.04 3.20
C ASN A 19 14.19 -3.37 4.44
N ASP A 20 14.30 -2.52 5.48
CA ASP A 20 13.37 -2.56 6.62
C ASP A 20 12.05 -1.86 6.22
N ILE A 21 10.92 -2.38 6.71
CA ILE A 21 9.61 -1.73 6.53
C ILE A 21 9.61 -0.26 6.98
N ARG A 22 10.42 0.11 7.98
CA ARG A 22 10.61 1.50 8.43
C ARG A 22 11.20 2.39 7.36
N GLU A 23 12.14 1.88 6.57
CA GLU A 23 12.77 2.64 5.50
C GLU A 23 11.75 2.93 4.39
N VAL A 24 10.88 1.96 4.08
CA VAL A 24 9.76 2.19 3.14
C VAL A 24 8.78 3.20 3.71
N ALA A 25 8.40 3.07 4.99
CA ALA A 25 7.49 4.02 5.62
C ALA A 25 8.04 5.45 5.58
N GLN A 26 9.30 5.66 5.94
CA GLN A 26 9.98 6.96 5.89
C GLN A 26 10.08 7.52 4.46
N TYR A 27 10.34 6.66 3.48
CA TYR A 27 10.32 7.07 2.07
C TYR A 27 8.93 7.59 1.68
N PHE A 28 7.86 6.93 2.10
CA PHE A 28 6.50 7.38 1.84
C PHE A 28 6.14 8.68 2.60
N GLU A 29 6.50 8.80 3.87
CA GLU A 29 6.29 10.05 4.65
C GLU A 29 6.93 11.25 3.97
N SER A 30 8.22 11.11 3.60
CA SER A 30 8.97 12.18 2.93
C SER A 30 8.48 12.48 1.51
N THR A 31 8.14 11.46 0.73
CA THR A 31 7.71 11.63 -0.67
C THR A 31 6.32 12.26 -0.77
N PHE A 32 5.41 11.89 0.14
CA PHE A 32 4.02 12.34 0.09
C PHE A 32 3.72 13.48 1.08
N ASP A 33 4.69 13.91 1.88
CA ASP A 33 4.54 14.92 2.95
C ASP A 33 3.38 14.56 3.90
N ILE A 34 3.42 13.33 4.41
CA ILE A 34 2.42 12.79 5.34
C ILE A 34 3.07 12.26 6.61
N ASP A 35 2.29 12.22 7.69
CA ASP A 35 2.63 11.49 8.93
C ASP A 35 1.87 10.15 8.94
N LEU A 36 2.61 9.04 8.95
CA LEU A 36 2.04 7.70 9.02
C LEU A 36 1.76 7.25 10.46
N GLY A 37 2.23 8.00 11.45
CA GLY A 37 2.07 7.71 12.87
C GLY A 37 2.53 6.29 13.22
N ASN A 38 1.73 5.58 14.02
CA ASN A 38 2.04 4.22 14.40
C ASN A 38 1.57 3.21 13.34
N PHE A 39 2.28 3.17 12.21
CA PHE A 39 1.94 2.30 11.08
C PHE A 39 1.97 0.80 11.42
N TYR A 40 2.77 0.38 12.40
CA TYR A 40 2.77 -0.99 12.90
C TYR A 40 1.42 -1.36 13.56
N GLN A 41 0.91 -0.49 14.43
CA GLN A 41 -0.39 -0.69 15.08
C GLN A 41 -1.51 -0.68 14.04
N THR A 42 -1.50 0.26 13.10
CA THR A 42 -2.48 0.29 12.00
C THR A 42 -2.44 -1.00 11.17
N TYR A 43 -1.27 -1.57 10.90
CA TYR A 43 -1.15 -2.86 10.23
C TYR A 43 -1.73 -4.03 11.04
N LEU A 44 -1.52 -4.05 12.36
CA LEU A 44 -2.15 -5.06 13.22
C LEU A 44 -3.68 -4.96 13.17
N GLU A 45 -4.22 -3.75 13.19
CA GLU A 45 -5.67 -3.51 13.04
C GLU A 45 -6.20 -3.97 11.68
N LEU A 46 -5.47 -3.67 10.60
CA LEU A 46 -5.78 -4.16 9.26
C LEU A 46 -5.86 -5.69 9.22
N ARG A 47 -4.88 -6.38 9.81
CA ARG A 47 -4.82 -7.84 9.88
C ARG A 47 -5.97 -8.44 10.67
N ASN A 48 -6.49 -7.73 11.67
CA ASN A 48 -7.58 -8.18 12.53
C ASN A 48 -8.99 -7.93 11.95
N ARG A 49 -9.10 -7.25 10.80
CA ARG A 49 -10.40 -7.08 10.12
C ARG A 49 -10.98 -8.43 9.71
N LYS A 50 -12.27 -8.62 9.98
CA LYS A 50 -13.04 -9.82 9.61
C LYS A 50 -13.34 -9.90 8.12
N MET A 51 -13.56 -8.74 7.50
CA MET A 51 -13.81 -8.63 6.06
C MET A 51 -12.95 -7.51 5.49
N ASN A 52 -12.44 -7.76 4.28
CA ASN A 52 -11.59 -6.88 3.49
C ASN A 52 -10.45 -6.18 4.28
N ARG A 53 -9.33 -6.91 4.41
CA ARG A 53 -8.10 -6.42 5.05
C ARG A 53 -7.29 -5.46 4.17
N THR A 54 -7.58 -5.43 2.87
CA THR A 54 -6.80 -4.74 1.82
C THR A 54 -7.68 -3.81 0.98
N LYS A 55 -8.64 -3.14 1.63
CA LYS A 55 -9.68 -2.35 0.96
C LYS A 55 -9.12 -1.24 0.09
N PHE A 56 -8.03 -0.61 0.51
CA PHE A 56 -7.40 0.45 -0.27
C PHE A 56 -6.71 -0.12 -1.51
N LEU A 57 -6.04 -1.27 -1.40
CA LEU A 57 -5.43 -1.92 -2.58
C LEU A 57 -6.48 -2.41 -3.58
N ASP A 58 -7.60 -2.96 -3.10
CA ASP A 58 -8.71 -3.36 -3.97
C ASP A 58 -9.23 -2.17 -4.76
N ALA A 59 -9.47 -1.04 -4.09
CA ALA A 59 -9.94 0.18 -4.73
C ALA A 59 -8.94 0.73 -5.77
N LEU A 60 -7.63 0.68 -5.49
CA LEU A 60 -6.60 1.09 -6.46
C LEU A 60 -6.62 0.19 -7.71
N ARG A 61 -6.71 -1.13 -7.52
CA ARG A 61 -6.81 -2.09 -8.63
C ARG A 61 -8.06 -1.84 -9.46
N GLU A 62 -9.22 -1.73 -8.80
CA GLU A 62 -10.51 -1.54 -9.46
C GLU A 62 -10.54 -0.25 -10.28
N GLU A 63 -10.09 0.87 -9.73
CA GLU A 63 -10.05 2.13 -10.48
C GLU A 63 -9.04 2.07 -11.64
N LEU A 64 -7.89 1.43 -11.46
CA LEU A 64 -6.91 1.29 -12.54
C LEU A 64 -7.48 0.46 -13.70
N MET A 65 -8.08 -0.70 -13.42
CA MET A 65 -8.72 -1.54 -14.42
C MET A 65 -9.81 -0.79 -15.17
N ARG A 66 -10.70 -0.12 -14.42
CA ARG A 66 -11.80 0.67 -15.00
C ARG A 66 -11.30 1.72 -16.00
N ARG A 67 -10.19 2.40 -15.67
CA ARG A 67 -9.58 3.42 -16.56
C ARG A 67 -8.90 2.82 -17.80
N MET A 68 -8.39 1.60 -17.70
CA MET A 68 -7.84 0.87 -18.86
C MET A 68 -8.96 0.46 -19.80
N ASP A 69 -10.05 -0.13 -19.26
CA ASP A 69 -11.22 -0.53 -20.05
C ASP A 69 -11.85 0.68 -20.79
N GLU A 70 -11.98 1.84 -20.12
CA GLU A 70 -12.45 3.08 -20.75
C GLU A 70 -11.56 3.61 -21.89
N GLN A 71 -10.29 3.25 -21.93
CA GLN A 71 -9.36 3.63 -22.98
C GLN A 71 -9.40 2.66 -24.15
N ASP A 72 -9.56 1.35 -23.87
CA ASP A 72 -9.66 0.31 -24.90
C ASP A 72 -11.01 0.34 -25.65
N GLU A 73 -12.07 0.85 -25.01
CA GLU A 73 -13.39 1.07 -25.63
C GLU A 73 -13.44 2.32 -26.54
N LYS A 74 -12.39 3.13 -26.61
CA LYS A 74 -12.30 4.33 -27.47
C LYS A 74 -11.50 4.10 -28.75
#